data_AF-A0A924IFL5-F1
#
_entry.id   AF-A0A924IFL5-F1
#
_cell.length_a   1.000
_cell.length_b   1.000
_cell.length_c   1.000
_cell.angle_alpha   90.00
_cell.angle_beta   90.00
_cell.angle_gamma   90.00
#
_symmetry.space_group_name_H-M   'P 1'
#
loop_
_entity.id
_entity.type
_entity.pdbx_description
1 polymer ?
#
loop_
_entity_poly.entity_id
_entity_poly.type
_entity_poly.pdbx_seq_one_letter_code
_entity_poly.pdbx_strand_id
1 'polypeptide(L)' 'MQSNDPLHGKTLETILTELVHHFGWEHLGSIIRVNCFLSNCSINSSLKFLRKTPWARKKVEELYIKSLT' A
#
# COMPACT_ATOMS: atom_id res chain seq x y z
N MET A 1 18.73 -6.33 -21.47
CA MET A 1 18.90 -5.54 -20.23
C MET A 1 17.53 -4.99 -19.87
N GLN A 2 16.69 -5.82 -19.26
CA GLN A 2 15.39 -5.35 -18.76
C GLN A 2 15.66 -4.81 -17.36
N SER A 3 15.56 -3.49 -17.20
CA SER A 3 15.60 -2.84 -15.90
C SER A 3 14.35 -3.24 -15.13
N ASN A 4 14.39 -4.42 -14.52
CA ASN A 4 13.37 -5.00 -13.66
C ASN A 4 13.37 -4.32 -12.29
N ASP A 5 13.44 -2.99 -12.24
CA ASP A 5 13.17 -2.25 -11.01
C ASP A 5 11.66 -2.04 -10.93
N PRO A 6 10.90 -2.90 -10.23
CA PRO A 6 9.44 -2.82 -10.21
C PRO A 6 8.94 -1.63 -9.37
N LEU A 7 9.89 -0.88 -8.81
CA LEU A 7 9.76 0.27 -7.93
C LEU A 7 10.33 1.56 -8.52
N HIS A 8 10.99 1.54 -9.69
CA HIS A 8 11.60 2.76 -10.23
C HIS A 8 10.52 3.78 -10.58
N GLY A 9 10.43 4.86 -9.79
CA GLY A 9 9.47 5.95 -10.00
C GLY A 9 8.06 5.70 -9.44
N LYS A 10 7.81 4.63 -8.69
CA LYS A 10 6.48 4.41 -8.09
C LYS A 10 6.30 5.26 -6.83
N THR A 11 5.23 6.05 -6.80
CA THR A 11 4.86 6.84 -5.62
C THR A 11 4.12 5.97 -4.60
N LEU A 12 4.03 6.42 -3.35
CA LEU A 12 3.21 5.74 -2.32
C LEU A 12 1.75 5.58 -2.75
N GLU A 13 1.23 6.53 -3.53
CA GLU A 13 -0.10 6.45 -4.14
C GLU A 13 -0.20 5.32 -5.14
N THR A 14 0.78 5.19 -6.04
CA THR A 14 0.84 4.10 -7.01
C THR A 14 0.94 2.75 -6.30
N ILE A 15 1.84 2.62 -5.33
CA ILE A 15 2.03 1.39 -4.56
C ILE A 15 0.72 0.96 -3.87
N LEU A 16 0.08 1.90 -3.18
CA LEU A 16 -1.18 1.62 -2.49
C LEU A 16 -2.29 1.25 -3.48
N THR A 17 -2.40 1.95 -4.60
CA THR A 17 -3.42 1.70 -5.61
C THR A 17 -3.27 0.31 -6.21
N GLU A 18 -2.04 -0.09 -6.54
CA GLU A 18 -1.73 -1.43 -7.07
C GLU A 18 -2.06 -2.52 -6.06
N LEU A 19 -1.66 -2.34 -4.79
CA LEU A 19 -1.97 -3.28 -3.72
C LEU A 19 -3.47 -3.43 -3.49
N VAL A 20 -4.21 -2.31 -3.49
CA VAL A 20 -5.67 -2.32 -3.36
C VAL A 20 -6.30 -3.01 -4.57
N HIS A 21 -5.78 -2.78 -5.76
CA HIS A 21 -6.28 -3.41 -6.98
C HIS A 21 -6.02 -4.93 -7.01
N HIS A 22 -4.86 -5.37 -6.51
CA HIS A 22 -4.49 -6.79 -6.45
C HIS A 22 -5.15 -7.56 -5.30
N PHE A 23 -5.16 -6.99 -4.08
CA PHE A 23 -5.59 -7.70 -2.86
C PHE A 23 -6.93 -7.21 -2.31
N GLY A 24 -7.34 -5.98 -2.62
CA GLY A 24 -8.51 -5.34 -2.01
C GLY A 24 -8.24 -4.79 -0.61
N TRP A 25 -9.14 -3.92 -0.17
CA TRP A 25 -9.04 -3.25 1.12
C TRP A 25 -9.18 -4.19 2.32
N GLU A 26 -10.01 -5.23 2.22
CA GLU A 26 -10.23 -6.19 3.30
C GLU A 26 -8.95 -6.96 3.63
N HIS A 27 -8.22 -7.40 2.59
CA HIS A 27 -6.97 -8.12 2.75
C HIS A 27 -5.87 -7.22 3.31
N LEU A 28 -5.80 -5.98 2.82
CA LEU A 28 -4.90 -4.96 3.37
C LEU A 28 -5.20 -4.65 4.84
N GLY A 29 -6.47 -4.56 5.22
CA GLY A 29 -6.90 -4.38 6.62
C GLY A 29 -6.58 -5.58 7.51
N SER A 30 -6.54 -6.79 6.95
CA SER A 30 -6.14 -8.01 7.68
C SER A 30 -4.63 -8.03 7.97
N ILE A 31 -3.81 -7.69 6.99
CA ILE A 31 -2.33 -7.66 7.11
C ILE A 31 -1.88 -6.45 7.95
N ILE A 32 -2.41 -5.29 7.60
CA ILE A 32 -2.17 -4.02 8.25
C ILE A 32 -3.44 -3.73 9.02
N ARG A 33 -3.52 -4.23 10.26
CA ARG A 33 -4.65 -4.05 11.19
C ARG A 33 -4.88 -2.58 11.55
N VAL A 34 -5.27 -1.77 10.56
CA VAL A 34 -5.60 -0.36 10.67
C VAL A 34 -7.02 -0.17 10.20
N ASN A 35 -7.83 0.48 11.05
CA ASN A 35 -9.24 0.70 10.75
C ASN A 35 -9.46 1.64 9.55
N CYS A 36 -8.41 2.34 9.10
CA CYS A 36 -8.44 3.19 7.92
C CYS A 36 -8.89 2.43 6.65
N PHE A 37 -8.49 1.16 6.51
CA PHE A 37 -8.85 0.33 5.36
C PHE A 37 -10.22 -0.36 5.48
N LEU A 38 -10.89 -0.25 6.63
CA LEU A 38 -12.19 -0.87 6.88
C LEU A 38 -13.35 0.16 6.88
N SER A 39 -13.11 1.39 7.30
CA SER A 39 -14.17 2.41 7.45
C SER A 39 -14.09 3.59 6.48
N ASN A 40 -12.93 3.90 5.90
CA ASN A 40 -12.73 5.05 4.99
C ASN A 40 -11.79 4.66 3.83
N CYS A 41 -12.21 3.65 3.07
CA CYS A 41 -11.44 2.88 2.08
C CYS A 41 -11.11 3.65 0.78
N SER A 42 -10.68 4.91 0.89
CA SER A 42 -10.28 5.73 -0.25
C SER A 42 -8.77 5.91 -0.26
N ILE A 43 -8.18 5.90 -1.46
CA ILE A 43 -6.73 6.12 -1.67
C ILE A 43 -6.27 7.42 -0.98
N ASN A 44 -6.97 8.54 -1.21
CA ASN A 44 -6.63 9.83 -0.60
C ASN A 44 -6.66 9.83 0.95
N SER A 45 -7.65 9.17 1.56
CA SER A 45 -7.77 9.09 3.02
C SER A 45 -6.67 8.23 3.62
N SER A 46 -6.42 7.08 2.96
CA SER A 46 -5.33 6.17 3.29
C SER A 46 -3.96 6.86 3.17
N LEU A 47 -3.71 7.62 2.11
CA LEU A 47 -2.45 8.37 1.96
C LEU A 47 -2.27 9.42 3.06
N LYS A 48 -3.32 10.16 3.42
CA LYS A 48 -3.26 11.09 4.57
C LYS A 48 -2.94 10.36 5.87
N PHE A 49 -3.51 9.17 6.08
CA PHE A 49 -3.21 8.32 7.23
C PHE A 49 -1.77 7.81 7.21
N LEU A 50 -1.32 7.20 6.12
CA LEU A 50 0.05 6.70 5.94
C LEU A 50 1.11 7.81 6.02
N ARG A 51 0.74 9.07 5.74
CA ARG A 51 1.60 10.24 5.99
C ARG A 51 1.77 10.57 7.46
N LYS A 52 0.73 10.37 8.28
CA LYS A 52 0.76 10.60 9.73
C LYS A 52 1.27 9.39 10.51
N THR A 53 1.21 8.19 9.92
CA THR A 53 1.50 6.92 10.59
C THR A 53 2.62 6.17 9.85
N PRO A 54 3.90 6.47 10.15
CA PRO A 54 5.04 5.96 9.38
C PRO A 54 5.22 4.43 9.47
N TRP A 55 4.88 3.81 10.60
CA TRP A 55 4.95 2.34 10.73
C TRP A 55 3.96 1.64 9.79
N ALA A 56 2.79 2.22 9.54
CA ALA A 56 1.79 1.67 8.63
C ALA A 56 2.26 1.80 7.17
N ARG A 57 2.88 2.95 6.82
CA ARG A 57 3.52 3.13 5.51
C ARG A 57 4.55 2.04 5.23
N LYS A 58 5.48 1.81 6.18
CA LYS A 58 6.50 0.77 6.05
C LYS A 58 5.89 -0.60 5.73
N LYS A 59 4.82 -0.98 6.42
CA LYS A 59 4.11 -2.24 6.15
C LYS A 59 3.51 -2.31 4.75
N VAL A 60 2.95 -1.21 4.24
CA VAL A 60 2.43 -1.14 2.85
C VAL A 60 3.57 -1.35 1.85
N GLU A 61 4.70 -0.68 2.05
CA GLU A 61 5.88 -0.80 1.19
C GLU A 61 6.46 -2.23 1.23
N GLU A 62 6.58 -2.83 2.42
CA GLU A 62 7.03 -4.22 2.60
C GLU A 62 6.08 -5.22 1.91
N LEU A 63 4.77 -5.01 2.03
CA LEU A 63 3.77 -5.85 1.38
C LEU A 63 3.88 -5.77 -0.14
N TYR A 64 4.11 -4.57 -0.67
CA TYR A 64 4.31 -4.37 -2.11
C TYR A 64 5.54 -5.09 -2.62
N ILE A 65 6.67 -5.02 -1.90
CA ILE A 65 7.89 -5.78 -2.26
C ILE A 65 7.60 -7.28 -2.26
N LYS A 66 6.88 -7.79 -1.25
CA LYS A 66 6.47 -9.20 -1.17
C LYS A 66 5.53 -9.61 -2.29
N SER A 67 4.71 -8.70 -2.80
CA SER A 67 3.79 -8.97 -3.93
C SER A 67 4.51 -9.08 -5.27
N LEU A 68 5.75 -8.60 -5.36
CA LEU A 68 6.54 -8.60 -6.59
C LEU A 68 7.51 -9.79 -6.68
N THR A 69 7.67 -10.54 -5.59
CA THR A 69 8.52 -11.73 -5.48
C THR A 69 7.68 -12.97 -5.60
#